data_AF-A0A409WEX6-F1
#
_entry.id   AF-A0A409WEX6-F1
#
_cell.length_a   1.000
_cell.length_b   1.000
_cell.length_c   1.000
_cell.angle_alpha   90.00
_cell.angle_beta   90.00
_cell.angle_gamma   90.00
#
_symmetry.space_group_name_H-M   'P 1'
#
loop_
_entity.id
_entity.type
_entity.pdbx_description
1 polymer ?
#
loop_
_entity_poly.entity_id
_entity_poly.type
_entity_poly.pdbx_seq_one_letter_code
_entity_poly.pdbx_strand_id
1 'polypeptide(L)'
;MYIGAASFAPLFMLTPPLSSSDSEVVVGLHVNSASAWLENAFAESWAFILRVFDMFKNWFMCWGPSLVQHHPHPFHILGWAIFFGPIIVLVPCLVVVEIATIVLFHLGVVFHGQSQETIPDRFAFLKDYFIESRESLFATVEHWTAVFNKWTVAHPALLVLRLLGGAMGLFVLVGIWNGW
;
A
#
# COMPACT_ATOMS: atom_id res chain seq x y z
N MET A 1 -1.25 -14.88 38.13
CA MET A 1 -2.42 -14.00 38.17
C MET A 1 -3.42 -14.57 37.17
N TYR A 2 -4.40 -15.35 37.67
CA TYR A 2 -5.36 -16.09 36.86
C TYR A 2 -6.61 -15.22 36.67
N ILE A 3 -6.94 -14.88 35.42
CA ILE A 3 -8.18 -14.17 35.07
C ILE A 3 -9.25 -15.22 34.81
N GLY A 4 -10.30 -15.20 35.63
CA GLY A 4 -11.38 -16.17 35.62
C GLY A 4 -12.19 -16.13 34.33
N ALA A 5 -12.43 -17.31 33.77
CA ALA A 5 -13.38 -17.52 32.69
C ALA A 5 -14.81 -17.37 33.22
N ALA A 6 -15.46 -16.25 32.91
CA ALA A 6 -16.90 -16.09 33.11
C ALA A 6 -17.62 -16.96 32.08
N SER A 7 -18.25 -18.04 32.56
CA SER A 7 -19.12 -18.91 31.78
C SER A 7 -20.38 -18.11 31.39
N PHE A 8 -20.46 -17.72 30.12
CA PHE A 8 -21.72 -17.28 29.52
C PHE A 8 -22.60 -18.50 29.32
N ALA A 9 -23.59 -18.69 30.19
CA ALA A 9 -24.65 -19.64 29.98
C ALA A 9 -25.48 -19.20 28.75
N PRO A 10 -25.73 -20.09 27.77
CA PRO A 10 -26.60 -19.76 26.65
C PRO A 10 -28.04 -19.66 27.15
N LEU A 11 -28.59 -18.45 27.10
CA LEU A 11 -29.99 -18.15 27.36
C LEU A 11 -30.81 -18.55 26.11
N PHE A 12 -30.76 -19.84 25.77
CA PHE A 12 -31.55 -20.47 24.71
C PHE A 12 -32.58 -21.37 25.37
N MET A 13 -33.69 -20.81 25.85
CA MET A 13 -34.90 -21.59 26.04
C MET A 13 -36.09 -20.64 26.20
N LEU A 14 -37.17 -20.95 25.48
CA LEU A 14 -38.47 -20.26 25.41
C LEU A 14 -38.65 -19.26 24.26
N THR A 15 -38.24 -19.63 23.05
CA THR A 15 -39.04 -19.26 21.87
C THR A 15 -39.99 -20.42 21.55
N PRO A 16 -41.31 -20.17 21.40
CA PRO A 16 -42.25 -21.20 20.97
C PRO A 16 -41.85 -21.74 19.59
N PRO A 17 -42.16 -23.01 19.27
CA PRO A 17 -41.88 -23.56 17.95
C PRO A 17 -42.65 -22.76 16.92
N LEU A 18 -41.92 -21.94 16.14
CA LEU A 18 -42.49 -21.21 15.02
C LEU A 18 -43.02 -22.23 14.01
N SER A 19 -44.28 -22.07 13.62
CA SER A 19 -44.89 -22.75 12.49
C SER A 19 -43.95 -22.66 11.28
N SER A 20 -43.68 -23.79 10.61
CA SER A 20 -42.75 -23.86 9.47
C SER A 20 -43.13 -22.93 8.32
N SER A 21 -44.39 -22.48 8.28
CA SER A 21 -44.87 -21.48 7.31
C SER A 21 -44.39 -20.06 7.61
N ASP A 22 -44.14 -19.70 8.87
CA ASP A 22 -43.77 -18.32 9.24
C ASP A 22 -42.28 -18.08 9.08
N SER A 23 -41.46 -19.13 9.17
CA SER A 23 -40.01 -19.06 8.96
C SER A 23 -39.62 -18.71 7.52
N GLU A 24 -40.38 -19.15 6.51
CA GLU A 24 -40.07 -18.84 5.11
C GLU A 24 -40.36 -17.37 4.76
N VAL A 25 -41.42 -16.80 5.36
CA VAL A 25 -41.82 -15.40 5.14
C VAL A 25 -40.81 -14.44 5.76
N VAL A 26 -40.31 -14.74 6.97
CA VAL A 26 -39.31 -13.90 7.65
C VAL A 26 -37.95 -13.95 6.95
N VAL A 27 -37.54 -15.12 6.45
CA VAL A 27 -36.27 -15.25 5.68
C VAL A 27 -36.36 -14.51 4.34
N GLY A 28 -37.50 -14.58 3.63
CA GLY A 28 -37.70 -13.85 2.37
C GLY A 28 -37.68 -12.33 2.53
N LEU A 29 -38.30 -11.79 3.59
CA LEU A 29 -38.27 -10.35 3.90
C LEU A 29 -36.85 -9.85 4.19
N HIS A 30 -36.03 -10.65 4.88
CA HIS A 30 -34.67 -10.26 5.25
C HIS A 30 -33.70 -10.28 4.07
N VAL A 31 -33.86 -11.22 3.12
CA VAL A 31 -33.06 -11.29 1.89
C VAL A 31 -33.35 -10.12 0.95
N ASN A 32 -34.64 -9.78 0.77
CA ASN A 32 -35.04 -8.65 -0.08
C ASN A 32 -34.59 -7.30 0.50
N SER A 33 -34.56 -7.16 1.83
CA SER A 33 -34.02 -5.95 2.47
C SER A 33 -32.50 -5.84 2.32
N ALA A 34 -31.77 -6.95 2.32
CA ALA A 34 -30.32 -6.95 2.20
C ALA A 34 -29.85 -6.62 0.78
N SER A 35 -30.52 -7.15 -0.25
CA SER A 35 -30.20 -6.84 -1.65
C SER A 35 -30.48 -5.38 -1.99
N ALA A 36 -31.62 -4.83 -1.56
CA ALA A 36 -31.95 -3.42 -1.75
C ALA A 36 -30.96 -2.48 -1.05
N TRP A 37 -30.50 -2.86 0.16
CA TRP A 37 -29.47 -2.12 0.87
C TRP A 37 -28.12 -2.15 0.13
N LEU A 38 -27.71 -3.32 -0.39
CA LEU A 38 -26.47 -3.45 -1.17
C LEU A 38 -26.48 -2.62 -2.46
N GLU A 39 -27.60 -2.63 -3.19
CA GLU A 39 -27.75 -1.84 -4.41
C GLU A 39 -27.66 -0.34 -4.11
N ASN A 40 -28.31 0.12 -3.05
CA ASN A 40 -28.26 1.53 -2.66
C ASN A 40 -26.87 1.93 -2.15
N ALA A 41 -26.23 1.10 -1.33
CA ALA A 41 -24.87 1.33 -0.85
C ALA A 41 -23.85 1.37 -2.00
N PHE A 42 -24.02 0.52 -3.02
CA PHE A 42 -23.19 0.53 -4.22
C PHE A 42 -23.42 1.80 -5.05
N ALA A 43 -24.67 2.20 -5.27
CA ALA A 43 -25.02 3.40 -6.02
C ALA A 43 -24.49 4.68 -5.33
N GLU A 44 -24.63 4.79 -4.01
CA GLU A 44 -24.10 5.93 -3.24
C GLU A 44 -22.56 5.96 -3.26
N SER A 45 -21.91 4.80 -3.09
CA SER A 45 -20.46 4.68 -3.20
C SER A 45 -19.96 5.08 -4.59
N TRP A 46 -20.68 4.66 -5.64
CA TRP A 46 -20.36 5.01 -7.01
C TRP A 46 -20.52 6.50 -7.29
N ALA A 47 -21.64 7.09 -6.86
CA ALA A 47 -21.87 8.53 -6.98
C ALA A 47 -20.81 9.35 -6.23
N PHE A 48 -20.38 8.89 -5.04
CA PHE A 48 -19.28 9.50 -4.30
C PHE A 48 -17.96 9.44 -5.08
N ILE A 49 -17.60 8.29 -5.64
CA ILE A 49 -16.41 8.12 -6.48
C ILE A 49 -16.44 9.10 -7.65
N LEU A 50 -17.58 9.22 -8.35
CA LEU A 50 -17.72 10.16 -9.46
C LEU A 50 -17.55 11.63 -9.02
N ARG A 51 -18.08 12.02 -7.86
CA ARG A 51 -17.90 13.39 -7.31
C ARG A 51 -16.44 13.67 -6.95
N VAL A 52 -15.77 12.71 -6.32
CA VAL A 52 -14.34 12.82 -6.02
C VAL A 52 -13.55 12.96 -7.32
N PHE A 53 -13.89 12.17 -8.34
CA PHE A 53 -13.26 12.25 -9.65
C PHE A 53 -13.48 13.61 -10.32
N ASP A 54 -14.70 14.15 -10.32
CA ASP A 54 -14.99 15.48 -10.86
C ASP A 54 -14.26 16.59 -10.09
N MET A 55 -14.16 16.49 -8.76
CA MET A 55 -13.39 17.42 -7.95
C MET A 55 -11.90 17.38 -8.31
N PHE A 56 -11.32 16.19 -8.45
CA PHE A 56 -9.93 16.01 -8.90
C PHE A 56 -9.72 16.56 -10.31
N LYS A 57 -10.65 16.29 -11.23
CA LYS A 57 -10.62 16.79 -12.61
C LYS A 57 -10.66 18.31 -12.65
N ASN A 58 -11.57 18.94 -11.92
CA ASN A 58 -11.71 20.39 -11.87
C ASN A 58 -10.48 21.06 -11.21
N TRP A 59 -9.95 20.47 -10.14
CA TRP A 59 -8.72 20.92 -9.52
C TRP A 59 -7.53 20.82 -10.48
N PHE A 60 -7.40 19.67 -11.16
CA PHE A 60 -6.35 19.42 -12.14
C PHE A 60 -6.49 20.32 -13.37
N MET A 61 -7.69 20.64 -13.85
CA MET A 61 -7.84 21.56 -14.99
C MET A 61 -7.51 23.01 -14.64
N CYS A 62 -7.77 23.44 -13.41
CA CYS A 62 -7.60 24.84 -13.01
C CYS A 62 -6.14 25.19 -12.66
N TRP A 63 -5.42 24.29 -11.99
CA TRP A 63 -4.05 24.53 -11.52
C TRP A 63 -3.03 23.50 -12.01
N GLY A 64 -3.50 22.36 -12.52
CA GLY A 64 -2.66 21.23 -12.87
C GLY A 64 -1.67 21.50 -13.99
N PRO A 65 -2.01 22.14 -15.13
CA PRO A 65 -1.07 22.22 -16.24
C PRO A 65 0.18 23.03 -15.91
N SER A 66 0.03 24.21 -15.30
CA SER A 66 1.17 25.06 -14.97
C SER A 66 2.01 24.45 -13.85
N LEU A 67 1.38 23.92 -12.80
CA LEU A 67 2.08 23.35 -11.65
C LEU A 67 2.82 22.06 -12.02
N VAL A 68 2.20 21.20 -12.83
CA VAL A 68 2.80 19.94 -13.31
C VAL A 68 3.95 20.23 -14.28
N GLN A 69 3.84 21.25 -15.14
CA GLN A 69 4.94 21.65 -16.03
C GLN A 69 6.13 22.24 -15.27
N HIS A 70 5.89 23.09 -14.27
CA HIS A 70 6.99 23.73 -13.53
C HIS A 70 7.64 22.77 -12.53
N HIS A 71 6.89 21.77 -12.05
CA HIS A 71 7.35 20.81 -11.05
C HIS A 71 6.89 19.40 -11.39
N PRO A 72 7.37 18.77 -12.48
CA PRO A 72 6.89 17.46 -12.91
C PRO A 72 7.36 16.34 -11.97
N HIS A 73 8.51 16.52 -11.29
CA HIS A 73 9.12 15.47 -10.46
C HIS A 73 8.26 15.03 -9.26
N PRO A 74 7.70 15.93 -8.42
CA PRO A 74 6.81 15.50 -7.33
C PRO A 74 5.58 14.73 -7.81
N PHE A 75 4.96 15.14 -8.92
CA PHE A 75 3.77 14.44 -9.46
C PHE A 75 4.12 13.08 -10.02
N HIS A 76 5.28 12.96 -10.68
CA HIS A 76 5.80 11.69 -11.14
C HIS A 76 6.07 10.75 -9.95
N ILE A 77 6.80 11.21 -8.94
CA ILE A 77 7.09 10.42 -7.73
C ILE A 77 5.79 10.00 -7.03
N LEU A 78 4.83 10.90 -6.88
CA LEU A 78 3.55 10.61 -6.24
C LEU A 78 2.73 9.58 -7.04
N GLY A 79 2.65 9.73 -8.37
CA GLY A 79 1.95 8.77 -9.23
C GLY A 79 2.53 7.37 -9.14
N TRP A 80 3.86 7.26 -9.17
CA TRP A 80 4.55 5.99 -8.98
C TRP A 80 4.45 5.45 -7.55
N ALA A 81 4.43 6.30 -6.52
CA ALA A 81 4.24 5.87 -5.15
C ALA A 81 2.84 5.30 -4.91
N ILE A 82 1.81 5.87 -5.54
CA ILE A 82 0.45 5.31 -5.53
C ILE A 82 0.42 3.98 -6.30
N PHE A 83 1.10 3.88 -7.44
CA PHE A 83 1.09 2.68 -8.28
C PHE A 83 1.89 1.51 -7.70
N PHE A 84 3.14 1.72 -7.30
CA PHE A 84 4.00 0.68 -6.74
C PHE A 84 3.77 0.48 -5.24
N GLY A 85 3.18 1.45 -4.55
CA GLY A 85 3.00 1.41 -3.12
C GLY A 85 4.35 1.52 -2.38
N PRO A 86 4.52 0.82 -1.25
CA PRO A 86 5.73 0.88 -0.42
C PRO A 86 7.03 0.48 -1.14
N ILE A 87 6.93 -0.29 -2.24
CA ILE A 87 8.08 -0.79 -3.01
C ILE A 87 8.93 0.36 -3.57
N ILE A 88 8.34 1.53 -3.87
CA ILE A 88 9.10 2.66 -4.42
C ILE A 88 10.20 3.17 -3.47
N VAL A 89 10.03 2.97 -2.16
CA VAL A 89 11.00 3.37 -1.13
C VAL A 89 12.13 2.35 -0.99
N LEU A 90 11.89 1.09 -1.35
CA LEU A 90 12.86 0.00 -1.21
C LEU A 90 14.10 0.24 -2.09
N VAL A 91 13.88 0.64 -3.34
CA VAL A 91 14.98 0.86 -4.30
C VAL A 91 15.98 1.91 -3.81
N PRO A 92 15.60 3.15 -3.45
CA PRO A 92 16.54 4.13 -2.95
C PRO A 92 17.16 3.70 -1.61
N CYS A 93 16.42 3.02 -0.71
CA CYS A 93 17.00 2.50 0.52
C CYS A 93 18.11 1.47 0.26
N LEU A 94 17.93 0.56 -0.69
CA LEU A 94 18.96 -0.41 -1.07
C LEU A 94 20.21 0.28 -1.63
N VAL A 95 20.03 1.32 -2.44
CA VAL A 95 21.15 2.13 -2.96
C VAL A 95 21.91 2.83 -1.82
N VAL A 96 21.20 3.39 -0.84
CA VAL A 96 21.83 4.03 0.33
C VAL A 96 22.65 3.01 1.15
N VAL A 97 22.14 1.79 1.35
CA VAL A 97 22.87 0.72 2.06
C VAL A 97 24.14 0.32 1.30
N GLU A 98 24.06 0.20 -0.03
CA GLU A 98 25.22 -0.14 -0.85
C GLU A 98 26.28 0.97 -0.80
N ILE A 99 25.87 2.24 -0.91
CA ILE A 99 26.77 3.39 -0.78
C ILE A 99 27.41 3.41 0.62
N ALA A 100 26.63 3.18 1.67
CA ALA A 100 27.15 3.12 3.04
C ALA A 100 28.20 2.01 3.20
N THR A 101 27.96 0.85 2.61
CA THR A 101 28.91 -0.27 2.60
C THR A 101 30.21 0.12 1.91
N ILE A 102 30.14 0.76 0.74
CA ILE A 102 31.31 1.24 0.00
C ILE A 102 32.08 2.30 0.80
N VAL A 103 31.38 3.27 1.40
CA VAL A 103 31.99 4.34 2.21
C VAL A 103 32.70 3.75 3.43
N LEU A 104 32.03 2.86 4.18
CA LEU A 104 32.62 2.21 5.35
C LEU A 104 33.83 1.35 4.99
N PHE A 105 33.78 0.67 3.86
CA PHE A 105 34.94 -0.07 3.34
C PHE A 105 36.13 0.86 3.09
N HIS A 106 35.93 1.98 2.38
CA HIS A 106 37.00 2.95 2.11
C HIS A 106 37.53 3.62 3.39
N LEU A 107 36.65 3.96 4.33
CA LEU A 107 37.06 4.49 5.63
C LEU A 107 37.89 3.46 6.40
N GLY A 108 37.49 2.18 6.39
CA GLY A 108 38.25 1.09 6.98
C GLY A 108 39.67 1.00 6.43
N VAL A 109 39.83 1.11 5.10
CA VAL A 109 41.14 1.13 4.42
C VAL A 109 41.97 2.35 4.82
N VAL A 110 41.36 3.54 4.91
CA VAL A 110 42.08 4.77 5.27
C VAL A 110 42.57 4.72 6.72
N PHE A 111 41.75 4.23 7.66
CA PHE A 111 42.10 4.24 9.09
C PHE A 111 43.02 3.10 9.52
N HIS A 112 42.93 1.91 8.90
CA HIS A 112 43.71 0.74 9.31
C HIS A 112 44.89 0.45 8.37
N GLY A 113 45.06 1.25 7.31
CA GLY A 113 46.01 0.99 6.24
C GLY A 113 45.66 -0.27 5.43
N GLN A 114 46.46 -0.53 4.39
CA GLN A 114 46.40 -1.80 3.67
C GLN A 114 47.04 -2.90 4.53
N SER A 115 46.23 -3.50 5.41
CA SER A 115 46.58 -4.76 6.06
C SER A 115 46.79 -5.86 5.02
N GLN A 116 47.70 -6.80 5.31
CA GLN A 116 48.00 -7.96 4.45
C GLN A 116 46.84 -8.96 4.31
N GLU A 117 45.75 -8.78 5.05
CA GLU A 117 44.51 -9.51 4.80
C GLU A 117 43.98 -9.21 3.39
N THR A 118 43.46 -10.25 2.74
CA THR A 118 42.85 -10.15 1.43
C THR A 118 41.67 -9.17 1.47
N ILE A 119 41.82 -8.01 0.82
CA ILE A 119 40.79 -7.01 0.55
C ILE A 119 39.37 -7.60 0.32
N PRO A 120 39.19 -8.67 -0.50
CA PRO A 120 37.87 -9.26 -0.70
C PRO A 120 37.21 -9.78 0.58
N ASP A 121 37.98 -10.30 1.53
CA ASP A 121 37.43 -10.91 2.76
C ASP A 121 36.85 -9.83 3.69
N ARG A 122 37.50 -8.67 3.75
CA ARG A 122 37.02 -7.50 4.51
C ARG A 122 35.74 -6.93 3.93
N PHE A 123 35.65 -6.87 2.60
CA PHE A 123 34.44 -6.44 1.92
C PHE A 123 33.29 -7.44 2.13
N ALA A 124 33.58 -8.75 2.04
CA ALA A 124 32.61 -9.81 2.30
C ALA A 124 32.07 -9.72 3.73
N PHE A 125 32.94 -9.58 4.73
CA PHE A 125 32.53 -9.40 6.12
C PHE A 125 31.63 -8.18 6.32
N LEU A 126 31.97 -7.04 5.72
CA LEU A 126 31.17 -5.82 5.83
C LEU A 126 29.79 -5.99 5.16
N LYS A 127 29.75 -6.68 4.02
CA LYS A 127 28.51 -7.01 3.32
C LYS A 127 27.64 -7.96 4.15
N ASP A 128 28.24 -8.96 4.77
CA ASP A 128 27.55 -9.90 5.67
C ASP A 128 27.01 -9.16 6.90
N TYR A 129 27.73 -8.17 7.43
CA TYR A 129 27.22 -7.32 8.52
C TYR A 129 25.93 -6.57 8.13
N PHE A 130 25.84 -6.08 6.88
CA PHE A 130 24.64 -5.41 6.38
C PHE A 130 23.54 -6.38 5.92
N ILE A 131 23.77 -7.70 5.90
CA ILE A 131 22.78 -8.66 5.40
C ILE A 131 21.51 -8.63 6.24
N GLU A 132 21.64 -8.62 7.57
CA GLU A 132 20.52 -8.59 8.51
C GLU A 132 19.71 -7.30 8.39
N SER A 133 20.40 -6.17 8.22
CA SER A 133 19.75 -4.88 7.98
C SER A 133 18.96 -4.87 6.66
N ARG A 134 19.52 -5.46 5.60
CA ARG A 134 18.83 -5.59 4.31
C ARG A 134 17.61 -6.51 4.42
N GLU A 135 17.75 -7.66 5.06
CA GLU A 135 16.65 -8.61 5.27
C GLU A 135 15.52 -7.98 6.09
N SER A 136 15.84 -7.23 7.14
CA SER A 136 14.86 -6.48 7.93
C SER A 136 14.11 -5.43 7.11
N LEU A 137 14.83 -4.69 6.25
CA LEU A 137 14.21 -3.73 5.33
C LEU A 137 13.30 -4.43 4.32
N PHE A 138 13.73 -5.54 3.73
CA PHE A 138 12.90 -6.35 2.82
C PHE A 138 11.66 -6.89 3.51
N ALA A 139 11.79 -7.49 4.68
CA ALA A 139 10.67 -8.02 5.46
C ALA A 139 9.67 -6.93 5.82
N THR A 140 10.16 -5.74 6.18
CA THR A 140 9.30 -4.58 6.43
C THR A 140 8.54 -4.22 5.16
N VAL A 141 9.23 -3.96 4.04
CA VAL A 141 8.56 -3.57 2.78
C VAL A 141 7.59 -4.65 2.30
N GLU A 142 7.94 -5.93 2.43
CA GLU A 142 7.06 -7.05 2.10
C GLU A 142 5.78 -7.04 2.95
N HIS A 143 5.90 -6.81 4.26
CA HIS A 143 4.74 -6.68 5.15
C HIS A 143 3.83 -5.51 4.72
N TRP A 144 4.39 -4.32 4.50
CA TRP A 144 3.62 -3.16 4.06
C TRP A 144 2.97 -3.38 2.69
N THR A 145 3.68 -4.05 1.77
CA THR A 145 3.17 -4.40 0.45
C THR A 145 2.01 -5.40 0.56
N ALA A 146 2.12 -6.39 1.44
CA ALA A 146 1.04 -7.34 1.69
C ALA A 146 -0.20 -6.66 2.27
N VAL A 147 -0.03 -5.74 3.22
CA VAL A 147 -1.14 -4.92 3.77
C VAL A 147 -1.78 -4.07 2.68
N PHE A 148 -0.97 -3.37 1.88
CA PHE A 148 -1.43 -2.53 0.78
C PHE A 148 -2.21 -3.33 -0.28
N ASN A 149 -1.70 -4.50 -0.66
CA ASN A 149 -2.38 -5.39 -1.60
C ASN A 149 -3.68 -5.95 -1.02
N LYS A 150 -3.69 -6.35 0.26
CA LYS A 150 -4.90 -6.81 0.95
C LYS A 150 -5.99 -5.73 0.95
N TRP A 151 -5.63 -4.48 1.21
CA TRP A 151 -6.55 -3.34 1.15
C TRP A 151 -7.07 -3.10 -0.27
N THR A 152 -6.18 -3.18 -1.26
CA THR A 152 -6.53 -3.01 -2.67
C THR A 152 -7.53 -4.07 -3.15
N VAL A 153 -7.38 -5.32 -2.69
CA VAL A 153 -8.31 -6.42 -2.99
C VAL A 153 -9.65 -6.23 -2.28
N ALA A 154 -9.63 -5.79 -1.01
CA ALA A 154 -10.85 -5.55 -0.23
C ALA A 154 -11.66 -4.35 -0.74
N HIS A 155 -11.01 -3.36 -1.38
CA HIS A 155 -11.63 -2.13 -1.84
C HIS A 155 -11.29 -1.86 -3.32
N PRO A 156 -12.14 -2.31 -4.27
CA PRO A 156 -11.88 -2.16 -5.72
C PRO A 156 -11.62 -0.71 -6.16
N ALA A 157 -12.17 0.28 -5.45
CA ALA A 157 -11.90 1.70 -5.70
C ALA A 157 -10.41 2.05 -5.56
N LEU A 158 -9.68 1.42 -4.62
CA LEU A 158 -8.24 1.62 -4.47
C LEU A 158 -7.45 1.04 -5.64
N LEU A 159 -7.93 -0.03 -6.26
CA LEU A 159 -7.32 -0.60 -7.47
C LEU A 159 -7.45 0.36 -8.65
N VAL A 160 -8.62 0.97 -8.82
CA VAL A 160 -8.82 2.02 -9.85
C VAL A 160 -7.90 3.21 -9.58
N LEU A 161 -7.82 3.68 -8.33
CA LEU A 161 -6.92 4.77 -7.95
C LEU A 161 -5.45 4.42 -8.24
N ARG A 162 -5.04 3.18 -7.98
CA ARG A 162 -3.69 2.67 -8.27
C ARG A 162 -3.38 2.74 -9.76
N LEU A 163 -4.29 2.24 -10.61
CA LEU A 163 -4.15 2.29 -12.06
C LEU A 163 -4.10 3.73 -12.59
N LEU A 164 -4.94 4.61 -12.06
CA LEU A 164 -4.92 6.04 -12.41
C LEU A 164 -3.61 6.70 -12.01
N GLY A 165 -3.07 6.40 -10.82
CA GLY A 165 -1.76 6.88 -10.38
C GLY A 165 -0.63 6.45 -11.32
N GLY A 166 -0.65 5.19 -11.77
CA GLY A 166 0.32 4.67 -12.75
C GLY A 166 0.20 5.35 -14.12
N ALA A 167 -1.02 5.50 -14.63
CA ALA A 167 -1.27 6.20 -15.89
C ALA A 167 -0.81 7.68 -15.84
N MET A 168 -1.08 8.37 -14.72
CA MET A 168 -0.63 9.74 -14.50
C MET A 168 0.90 9.82 -14.42
N GLY A 169 1.54 8.93 -13.66
CA GLY A 169 3.00 8.88 -13.55
C GLY A 169 3.70 8.64 -14.90
N LEU A 170 3.11 7.77 -15.73
CA LEU A 170 3.57 7.51 -17.10
C LEU A 170 3.37 8.72 -18.02
N PHE A 171 2.21 9.38 -17.95
CA PHE A 171 1.92 10.58 -18.72
C PHE A 171 2.93 11.71 -18.42
N VAL A 172 3.21 11.96 -17.13
CA VAL A 172 4.21 12.95 -16.71
C VAL A 172 5.61 12.54 -17.20
N LEU A 173 5.96 11.26 -17.14
CA LEU A 173 7.25 10.77 -17.64
C LEU A 173 7.43 11.02 -19.14
N VAL A 174 6.40 10.75 -19.94
CA VAL A 174 6.40 11.04 -21.38
C VAL A 174 6.50 12.55 -21.62
N GLY A 175 5.86 13.37 -20.78
CA GLY A 175 6.01 14.82 -20.79
C GLY A 175 7.46 15.26 -20.60
N ILE A 176 8.08 14.83 -19.49
CA ILE A 176 9.49 15.12 -19.18
C ILE A 176 10.40 14.68 -20.34
N TRP A 177 10.16 13.50 -20.90
CA TRP A 177 10.96 12.96 -22.01
C TRP A 177 10.88 13.83 -23.27
N ASN A 178 9.71 14.42 -23.55
CA ASN A 178 9.49 15.30 -24.69
C ASN A 178 9.88 16.77 -24.43
N GLY A 179 10.46 17.08 -23.26
CA GLY A 179 10.90 18.43 -22.91
C GLY A 179 9.80 19.37 -22.40
N TRP A 180 8.75 18.82 -21.77
CA TRP A 180 7.83 19.61 -20.94
C TRP A 180 8.51 20.16 -19.70
#